data_AF-A6GFI6-F1
#
_entry.id   AF-A6GFI6-F1
#
_cell.length_a   1.000
_cell.length_b   1.000
_cell.length_c   1.000
_cell.angle_alpha   90.00
_cell.angle_beta   90.00
_cell.angle_gamma   90.00
#
_symmetry.space_group_name_H-M   'P 1'
#
loop_
_entity.id
_entity.type
_entity.pdbx_description
1 polymer ?
#
loop_
_entity_poly.entity_id
_entity_poly.type
_entity_poly.pdbx_seq_one_letter_code
_entity_poly.pdbx_strand_id
1 'polypeptide(L)'
;MAAEAGAEDGEEDGEEVPCDPAGTSTGCSAEDIISLDFDIDPDSAPIVAGQRLEDVYADYGVSISVLDGGDGAIAFASSDPDGASVDNDPDLGTPNEAYGGPGEGSSGASNTVAQHNLLIAAENLDDEDEDGIVDEPDDAGSGATLRFAFDAPVCLHSLVMIDIDDGEHVEFTLTHAGVLEPSDFVIDGQGDNSRVEVDFTQELGADACEVSELTMRLTGSGGIDDLGFCDNACDDDEPSDACPLVVECVEDCEDLSCVSACYSTGSVGPVLEASALVNCITDAGCDLDDAPCIEASCGVEAYECMHGPMTCAELAVCVELCGGDEDCQASCAYESTSLAQPQLEALQACASDNDCQDQSCLEEQCPAELYTCTSGLSDDYSCPLAADCVLGCNNDPVCEINCQPIAPETQPELDSLVACAELNECDGFGCTIEFCPQEWGMCASGDQTCVESLACLQSCYDEPLCEANCFNQAQMPDLFFLDQLLACIAVNGCEDQDCIEDQCGDALAVCEGG
;
A
#
# COMPACT_ATOMS: atom_id res chain seq x y z
N MET A 1 -46.69 -37.51 -35.74
CA MET A 1 -46.73 -37.72 -34.29
C MET A 1 -45.37 -38.21 -33.86
N ALA A 2 -44.41 -37.29 -33.79
CA ALA A 2 -43.15 -37.45 -33.09
C ALA A 2 -43.10 -36.21 -32.21
N ALA A 3 -43.14 -36.41 -30.89
CA ALA A 3 -43.06 -35.36 -29.90
C ALA A 3 -41.59 -35.17 -29.59
N GLU A 4 -41.08 -33.98 -29.86
CA GLU A 4 -39.79 -33.50 -29.36
C GLU A 4 -39.96 -33.21 -27.86
N ALA A 5 -39.11 -33.83 -27.05
CA ALA A 5 -38.97 -33.51 -25.64
C ALA A 5 -37.87 -32.44 -25.54
N GLY A 6 -38.25 -31.25 -25.10
CA GLY A 6 -37.31 -30.22 -24.67
C GLY A 6 -36.72 -30.65 -23.33
N ALA A 7 -35.39 -30.67 -23.26
CA ALA A 7 -34.67 -30.59 -22.00
C ALA A 7 -34.69 -29.11 -21.61
N GLU A 8 -35.27 -28.82 -20.45
CA GLU A 8 -35.09 -27.55 -19.77
C GLU A 8 -33.79 -27.70 -18.98
N ASP A 9 -32.79 -26.92 -19.34
CA ASP A 9 -31.54 -26.76 -18.61
C ASP A 9 -31.90 -26.03 -17.31
N GLY A 10 -31.78 -26.72 -16.18
CA GLY A 10 -31.88 -26.09 -14.87
C GLY A 10 -30.52 -25.48 -14.56
N GLU A 11 -30.41 -24.16 -14.71
CA GLU A 11 -29.50 -23.36 -13.91
C GLU A 11 -29.84 -23.66 -12.44
N GLU A 12 -28.95 -24.40 -11.78
CA GLU A 12 -28.93 -24.46 -10.33
C GLU A 12 -28.37 -23.11 -9.89
N ASP A 13 -29.28 -22.19 -9.55
CA ASP A 13 -28.99 -20.97 -8.83
C ASP A 13 -28.08 -21.38 -7.65
N GLY A 14 -26.80 -20.99 -7.71
CA GLY A 14 -25.87 -21.18 -6.62
C GLY A 14 -26.40 -20.43 -5.43
N GLU A 15 -27.03 -21.15 -4.50
CA GLU A 15 -27.48 -20.59 -3.23
C GLU A 15 -26.20 -20.19 -2.49
N GLU A 16 -25.85 -18.90 -2.61
CA GLU A 16 -24.82 -18.21 -1.83
C GLU A 16 -24.96 -18.69 -0.40
N VAL A 17 -23.92 -19.38 0.08
CA VAL A 17 -23.89 -19.90 1.43
C VAL A 17 -23.58 -18.68 2.29
N PRO A 18 -24.54 -18.15 3.08
CA PRO A 18 -24.26 -17.04 3.96
C PRO A 18 -23.14 -17.48 4.90
N CYS A 19 -22.15 -16.62 5.14
CA CYS A 19 -21.20 -16.77 6.23
C CYS A 19 -21.99 -17.14 7.48
N ASP A 20 -21.96 -18.42 7.84
CA ASP A 20 -22.71 -18.93 8.97
C ASP A 20 -21.88 -18.56 10.20
N PRO A 21 -22.28 -17.55 11.00
CA PRO A 21 -21.55 -17.20 12.22
C PRO A 21 -21.55 -18.36 13.24
N ALA A 22 -22.32 -19.43 13.00
CA ALA A 22 -22.30 -20.67 13.76
C ALA A 22 -21.58 -21.84 13.04
N GLY A 23 -20.92 -21.58 11.92
CA GLY A 23 -20.60 -22.57 10.90
C GLY A 23 -19.14 -22.97 10.76
N THR A 24 -18.33 -23.11 11.83
CA THR A 24 -17.03 -23.83 11.86
C THR A 24 -15.93 -23.46 10.84
N SER A 25 -16.17 -22.54 9.92
CA SER A 25 -15.21 -21.99 8.98
C SER A 25 -14.61 -20.75 9.62
N THR A 26 -13.55 -20.93 10.39
CA THR A 26 -12.71 -19.84 10.91
C THR A 26 -11.99 -19.21 9.73
N GLY A 27 -12.58 -18.13 9.20
CA GLY A 27 -12.45 -17.62 7.83
C GLY A 27 -11.13 -16.98 7.41
N CYS A 28 -9.98 -17.33 8.00
CA CYS A 28 -8.71 -16.95 7.40
C CYS A 28 -8.33 -17.98 6.33
N SER A 29 -8.28 -17.58 5.06
CA SER A 29 -7.54 -18.38 4.08
C SER A 29 -6.05 -18.33 4.45
N ALA A 30 -5.30 -19.38 4.13
CA ALA A 30 -3.86 -19.43 4.44
C ALA A 30 -3.05 -18.35 3.69
N GLU A 31 -3.63 -17.75 2.64
CA GLU A 31 -2.99 -16.70 1.83
C GLU A 31 -3.25 -15.30 2.42
N ASP A 32 -4.26 -15.16 3.30
CA ASP A 32 -4.67 -13.87 3.89
C ASP A 32 -4.16 -13.68 5.33
N ILE A 33 -3.34 -14.61 5.82
CA ILE A 33 -2.75 -14.50 7.16
C ILE A 33 -1.59 -13.51 7.09
N ILE A 34 -1.78 -12.37 7.72
CA ILE A 34 -0.71 -11.44 8.09
C ILE A 34 0.02 -12.06 9.28
N SER A 35 1.35 -12.17 9.17
CA SER A 35 2.20 -12.74 10.21
C SER A 35 3.19 -11.69 10.70
N LEU A 36 3.19 -11.44 12.01
CA LEU A 36 4.25 -10.66 12.66
C LEU A 36 5.35 -11.64 13.10
N ASP A 37 6.42 -11.73 12.32
CA ASP A 37 7.59 -12.59 12.57
C ASP A 37 8.75 -11.86 13.26
N PHE A 38 8.61 -10.54 13.47
CA PHE A 38 9.60 -9.68 14.12
C PHE A 38 10.99 -9.65 13.44
N ASP A 39 11.11 -10.23 12.25
CA ASP A 39 12.33 -10.25 11.44
C ASP A 39 12.33 -9.16 10.38
N ILE A 40 11.14 -8.88 9.83
CA ILE A 40 10.91 -7.81 8.85
C ILE A 40 9.71 -6.95 9.25
N ASP A 41 9.75 -5.68 8.86
CA ASP A 41 8.65 -4.75 9.00
C ASP A 41 7.72 -4.78 7.76
N PRO A 42 6.59 -4.05 7.77
CA PRO A 42 5.66 -3.98 6.64
C PRO A 42 6.29 -3.55 5.30
N ASP A 43 7.36 -2.76 5.35
CA ASP A 43 8.13 -2.30 4.19
C ASP A 43 9.18 -3.32 3.73
N SER A 44 9.19 -4.53 4.33
CA SER A 44 10.20 -5.57 4.14
C SER A 44 11.62 -5.13 4.55
N ALA A 45 11.75 -4.11 5.40
CA ALA A 45 13.03 -3.74 5.98
C ALA A 45 13.35 -4.68 7.16
N PRO A 46 14.63 -5.09 7.31
CA PRO A 46 15.01 -6.00 8.38
C PRO A 46 14.96 -5.30 9.74
N ILE A 47 14.33 -5.97 10.71
CA ILE A 47 14.30 -5.55 12.12
C ILE A 47 15.59 -5.98 12.81
N VAL A 48 16.22 -5.07 13.52
CA VAL A 48 17.46 -5.34 14.25
C VAL A 48 17.20 -5.65 15.72
N ALA A 49 18.06 -6.46 16.33
CA ALA A 49 18.01 -6.73 17.77
C ALA A 49 18.06 -5.41 18.57
N GLY A 50 17.25 -5.30 19.62
CA GLY A 50 17.10 -4.11 20.44
C GLY A 50 16.20 -3.03 19.83
N GLN A 51 15.74 -3.18 18.60
CA GLN A 51 14.80 -2.25 17.98
C GLN A 51 13.47 -2.26 18.75
N ARG A 52 12.96 -1.04 18.99
CA ARG A 52 11.66 -0.80 19.59
C ARG A 52 10.54 -1.13 18.60
N LEU A 53 9.56 -1.93 19.02
CA LEU A 53 8.53 -2.51 18.16
C LEU A 53 7.15 -1.84 18.31
N GLU A 54 7.01 -0.83 19.17
CA GLU A 54 5.68 -0.29 19.52
C GLU A 54 4.90 0.28 18.31
N ASP A 55 5.62 0.87 17.36
CA ASP A 55 5.06 1.55 16.19
C ASP A 55 5.46 0.89 14.85
N VAL A 56 6.24 -0.20 14.87
CA VAL A 56 6.81 -0.82 13.64
C VAL A 56 5.74 -1.42 12.73
N TYR A 57 4.65 -1.93 13.31
CA TYR A 57 3.56 -2.60 12.58
C TYR A 57 2.32 -1.71 12.41
N ALA A 58 2.47 -0.39 12.53
CA ALA A 58 1.37 0.55 12.39
C ALA A 58 0.73 0.51 10.99
N ASP A 59 1.50 0.21 9.94
CA ASP A 59 0.97 0.08 8.57
C ASP A 59 0.12 -1.17 8.36
N TYR A 60 0.28 -2.18 9.23
CA TYR A 60 -0.65 -3.31 9.34
C TYR A 60 -1.79 -3.04 10.33
N GLY A 61 -1.92 -1.80 10.82
CA GLY A 61 -2.91 -1.43 11.83
C GLY A 61 -2.66 -2.07 13.18
N VAL A 62 -1.42 -2.43 13.52
CA VAL A 62 -1.06 -3.06 14.81
C VAL A 62 -0.20 -2.14 15.65
N SER A 63 -0.66 -1.87 16.88
CA SER A 63 0.13 -1.17 17.91
C SER A 63 0.50 -2.13 19.04
N ILE A 64 1.79 -2.14 19.41
CA ILE A 64 2.33 -3.04 20.44
C ILE A 64 2.68 -2.21 21.69
N SER A 65 2.37 -2.73 22.88
CA SER A 65 2.72 -2.05 24.13
C SER A 65 2.93 -3.02 25.29
N VAL A 66 3.76 -2.60 26.25
CA VAL A 66 3.90 -3.26 27.56
C VAL A 66 3.08 -2.50 28.59
N LEU A 67 2.08 -3.16 29.19
CA LEU A 67 1.16 -2.56 30.16
C LEU A 67 1.66 -2.64 31.61
N ASP A 68 2.38 -3.70 31.95
CA ASP A 68 2.92 -3.97 33.28
C ASP A 68 4.12 -4.92 33.18
N GLY A 69 5.03 -4.87 34.16
CA GLY A 69 6.14 -5.83 34.30
C GLY A 69 7.39 -5.59 33.44
N GLY A 70 7.35 -4.70 32.43
CA GLY A 70 8.52 -4.31 31.63
C GLY A 70 8.49 -2.83 31.21
N ASP A 71 9.56 -2.38 30.58
CA ASP A 71 9.79 -0.97 30.19
C ASP A 71 9.45 -0.68 28.71
N GLY A 72 9.44 -1.69 27.82
CA GLY A 72 9.08 -1.53 26.41
C GLY A 72 9.03 -2.84 25.62
N ALA A 73 8.48 -2.78 24.41
CA ALA A 73 8.41 -3.93 23.50
C ALA A 73 9.57 -3.84 22.50
N ILE A 74 10.46 -4.84 22.48
CA ILE A 74 11.65 -4.83 21.63
C ILE A 74 11.86 -6.15 20.91
N ALA A 75 12.63 -6.11 19.83
CA ALA A 75 13.12 -7.30 19.13
C ALA A 75 14.33 -7.90 19.85
N PHE A 76 14.33 -9.22 20.06
CA PHE A 76 15.40 -9.98 20.70
C PHE A 76 15.98 -11.02 19.73
N ALA A 77 17.29 -10.99 19.48
CA ALA A 77 17.94 -11.92 18.57
C ALA A 77 18.14 -13.33 19.17
N SER A 78 17.07 -14.13 19.21
CA SER A 78 17.09 -15.50 19.73
C SER A 78 18.06 -16.44 19.03
N SER A 79 18.47 -16.15 17.80
CA SER A 79 19.50 -16.94 17.10
C SER A 79 20.94 -16.61 17.53
N ASP A 80 21.16 -15.51 18.23
CA ASP A 80 22.45 -15.08 18.77
C ASP A 80 22.29 -14.29 20.09
N PRO A 81 21.73 -14.91 21.16
CA PRO A 81 21.46 -14.23 22.42
C PRO A 81 22.75 -13.74 23.12
N ASP A 82 23.89 -14.37 22.81
CA ASP A 82 25.22 -13.99 23.31
C ASP A 82 25.82 -12.77 22.57
N GLY A 83 25.23 -12.38 21.43
CA GLY A 83 25.77 -11.37 20.52
C GLY A 83 25.43 -9.93 20.92
N ALA A 84 24.39 -9.74 21.73
CA ALA A 84 23.83 -8.44 22.07
C ALA A 84 24.18 -7.96 23.50
N SER A 85 24.14 -8.81 24.55
CA SER A 85 24.27 -8.34 25.94
C SER A 85 25.40 -9.00 26.75
N VAL A 86 25.70 -8.42 27.93
CA VAL A 86 26.63 -9.00 28.94
C VAL A 86 25.93 -9.98 29.88
N ASP A 87 24.62 -9.82 30.03
CA ASP A 87 23.70 -10.71 30.74
C ASP A 87 22.86 -11.42 29.68
N ASN A 88 23.39 -12.55 29.18
CA ASN A 88 22.76 -13.36 28.14
C ASN A 88 21.44 -13.97 28.67
N ASP A 89 20.43 -14.01 27.81
CA ASP A 89 19.13 -14.67 28.07
C ASP A 89 18.99 -15.95 27.21
N PRO A 90 19.79 -17.00 27.50
CA PRO A 90 19.92 -18.15 26.62
C PRO A 90 18.68 -19.05 26.61
N ASP A 91 17.81 -19.00 27.61
CA ASP A 91 16.53 -19.69 27.66
C ASP A 91 15.50 -19.12 26.67
N LEU A 92 15.69 -17.90 26.16
CA LEU A 92 15.00 -17.41 24.96
C LEU A 92 15.65 -17.80 23.63
N GLY A 93 16.84 -18.43 23.66
CA GLY A 93 17.56 -18.77 22.44
C GLY A 93 16.83 -19.82 21.57
N THR A 94 16.89 -19.67 20.25
CA THR A 94 16.28 -20.60 19.29
C THR A 94 17.26 -20.98 18.17
N PRO A 95 17.31 -22.25 17.72
CA PRO A 95 16.76 -23.43 18.37
C PRO A 95 17.43 -23.76 19.72
N ASN A 96 16.91 -24.75 20.43
CA ASN A 96 17.57 -25.31 21.63
C ASN A 96 18.94 -25.97 21.32
N GLU A 97 19.82 -26.03 22.32
CA GLU A 97 21.18 -26.59 22.28
C GLU A 97 21.19 -28.06 21.86
N ALA A 98 20.13 -28.82 22.17
CA ALA A 98 19.97 -30.21 21.75
C ALA A 98 19.88 -30.37 20.22
N TYR A 99 19.48 -29.29 19.52
CA TYR A 99 19.40 -29.19 18.06
C TYR A 99 20.52 -28.36 17.46
N GLY A 100 21.48 -27.92 18.29
CA GLY A 100 22.67 -27.18 17.87
C GLY A 100 22.47 -25.66 17.74
N GLY A 101 21.38 -25.12 18.28
CA GLY A 101 21.19 -23.68 18.43
C GLY A 101 21.71 -23.15 19.78
N PRO A 102 21.51 -21.86 20.06
CA PRO A 102 21.98 -21.19 21.28
C PRO A 102 21.05 -21.39 22.49
N GLY A 103 19.82 -21.88 22.30
CA GLY A 103 18.83 -22.01 23.37
C GLY A 103 19.25 -22.96 24.49
N GLU A 104 19.35 -22.51 25.73
CA GLU A 104 19.64 -23.37 26.87
C GLU A 104 18.35 -23.67 27.63
N GLY A 105 18.00 -24.96 27.78
CA GLY A 105 16.90 -25.32 28.65
C GLY A 105 16.50 -26.79 28.59
N SER A 106 16.05 -27.32 29.72
CA SER A 106 15.82 -28.77 29.87
C SER A 106 14.56 -29.29 29.16
N SER A 107 13.67 -28.38 28.76
CA SER A 107 12.41 -28.66 28.08
C SER A 107 12.37 -28.22 26.62
N GLY A 108 13.43 -27.63 26.07
CA GLY A 108 13.52 -27.17 24.67
C GLY A 108 13.50 -28.26 23.59
N ALA A 109 13.05 -29.47 23.91
CA ALA A 109 12.85 -30.54 22.93
C ALA A 109 11.84 -30.17 21.83
N SER A 110 10.90 -29.24 22.05
CA SER A 110 10.01 -28.70 21.02
C SER A 110 10.63 -27.53 20.23
N ASN A 111 11.62 -26.85 20.80
CA ASN A 111 12.29 -25.70 20.20
C ASN A 111 13.37 -26.15 19.19
N THR A 112 12.90 -26.59 18.01
CA THR A 112 13.71 -27.18 16.93
C THR A 112 13.99 -26.24 15.76
N VAL A 113 13.36 -25.07 15.74
CA VAL A 113 13.37 -24.10 14.64
C VAL A 113 14.04 -22.82 15.14
N ALA A 114 14.77 -22.14 14.25
CA ALA A 114 15.35 -20.84 14.55
C ALA A 114 14.27 -19.80 14.26
N GLN A 115 13.91 -19.01 15.25
CA GLN A 115 12.93 -17.93 15.16
C GLN A 115 13.58 -16.59 14.87
N HIS A 116 14.92 -16.51 14.77
CA HIS A 116 15.64 -15.26 14.52
C HIS A 116 15.32 -14.19 15.57
N ASN A 117 14.45 -13.22 15.31
CA ASN A 117 13.99 -12.26 16.31
C ASN A 117 12.74 -12.76 17.06
N LEU A 118 12.65 -12.40 18.35
CA LEU A 118 11.44 -12.56 19.15
C LEU A 118 10.97 -11.18 19.62
N LEU A 119 9.67 -10.98 19.74
CA LEU A 119 9.13 -9.91 20.57
C LEU A 119 9.27 -10.30 22.04
N ILE A 120 9.90 -9.42 22.82
CA ILE A 120 9.97 -9.53 24.28
C ILE A 120 9.47 -8.26 24.96
N ALA A 121 9.02 -8.38 26.20
CA ALA A 121 8.85 -7.24 27.09
C ALA A 121 10.17 -6.99 27.83
N ALA A 122 10.90 -5.94 27.45
CA ALA A 122 12.21 -5.68 28.00
C ALA A 122 12.15 -5.26 29.48
N GLU A 123 13.05 -5.74 30.33
CA GLU A 123 13.12 -5.27 31.72
C GLU A 123 13.72 -3.86 31.85
N ASN A 124 14.52 -3.44 30.87
CA ASN A 124 15.15 -2.13 30.79
C ASN A 124 15.31 -1.72 29.30
N LEU A 125 15.51 -0.42 29.05
CA LEU A 125 15.73 0.13 27.71
C LEU A 125 17.05 0.90 27.67
N ASP A 126 18.10 0.32 28.24
CA ASP A 126 19.40 0.97 28.28
C ASP A 126 19.99 1.07 26.85
N ASP A 127 20.18 2.30 26.40
CA ASP A 127 20.77 2.72 25.12
C ASP A 127 21.92 3.68 25.48
N GLU A 128 23.12 3.13 25.69
CA GLU A 128 24.30 3.87 26.14
C GLU A 128 24.86 4.80 25.07
N ASP A 129 24.68 4.47 23.78
CA ASP A 129 25.24 5.23 22.66
C ASP A 129 24.26 6.17 21.93
N GLU A 130 22.99 6.18 22.36
CA GLU A 130 21.89 7.02 21.90
C GLU A 130 21.56 6.82 20.41
N ASP A 131 21.72 5.60 19.89
CA ASP A 131 21.38 5.27 18.50
C ASP A 131 19.90 4.86 18.31
N GLY A 132 19.15 4.74 19.41
CA GLY A 132 17.75 4.35 19.43
C GLY A 132 17.50 2.84 19.50
N ILE A 133 18.56 2.04 19.65
CA ILE A 133 18.54 0.58 19.81
C ILE A 133 18.91 0.25 21.26
N VAL A 134 18.21 -0.71 21.86
CA VAL A 134 18.56 -1.20 23.20
C VAL A 134 19.86 -2.02 23.11
N ASP A 135 20.88 -1.60 23.87
CA ASP A 135 22.22 -2.20 23.85
C ASP A 135 22.26 -3.57 24.53
N GLU A 136 21.43 -3.78 25.56
CA GLU A 136 21.34 -5.04 26.30
C GLU A 136 19.90 -5.55 26.31
N PRO A 137 19.38 -6.09 25.17
CA PRO A 137 18.04 -6.66 25.11
C PRO A 137 17.93 -7.87 26.05
N ASP A 138 17.13 -7.73 27.11
CA ASP A 138 16.83 -8.78 28.08
C ASP A 138 15.37 -8.66 28.52
N ASP A 139 14.73 -9.79 28.73
CA ASP A 139 13.30 -9.88 28.97
C ASP A 139 12.93 -9.68 30.45
N ALA A 140 11.65 -9.42 30.70
CA ALA A 140 11.14 -9.29 32.04
C ALA A 140 10.94 -10.68 32.69
N GLY A 141 12.02 -11.29 33.21
CA GLY A 141 11.98 -12.62 33.84
C GLY A 141 11.06 -12.77 35.08
N SER A 142 10.34 -11.72 35.51
CA SER A 142 9.25 -11.80 36.50
C SER A 142 7.84 -11.78 35.88
N GLY A 143 7.74 -11.84 34.55
CA GLY A 143 6.52 -11.67 33.79
C GLY A 143 6.23 -10.23 33.41
N ALA A 144 5.54 -10.08 32.29
CA ALA A 144 5.01 -8.82 31.80
C ALA A 144 3.61 -9.00 31.22
N THR A 145 2.94 -7.89 30.95
CA THR A 145 1.70 -7.87 30.19
C THR A 145 1.92 -7.14 28.88
N LEU A 146 1.90 -7.88 27.78
CA LEU A 146 1.96 -7.38 26.43
C LEU A 146 0.54 -7.14 25.89
N ARG A 147 0.39 -6.11 25.09
CA ARG A 147 -0.87 -5.73 24.44
C ARG A 147 -0.61 -5.45 22.97
N PHE A 148 -1.36 -6.13 22.12
CA PHE A 148 -1.58 -5.77 20.73
C PHE A 148 -2.94 -5.11 20.62
N ALA A 149 -2.99 -3.93 20.00
CA ALA A 149 -4.25 -3.33 19.61
C ALA A 149 -4.29 -3.15 18.10
N PHE A 150 -5.44 -3.52 17.54
CA PHE A 150 -5.69 -3.53 16.13
C PHE A 150 -6.58 -2.34 15.78
N ASP A 151 -6.23 -1.60 14.71
CA ASP A 151 -7.00 -0.46 14.22
C ASP A 151 -8.37 -0.89 13.69
N ALA A 152 -8.42 -2.08 13.07
CA ALA A 152 -9.62 -2.81 12.72
C ALA A 152 -9.74 -4.07 13.59
N PRO A 153 -10.95 -4.57 13.91
CA PRO A 153 -11.09 -5.91 14.48
C PRO A 153 -10.50 -6.97 13.53
N VAL A 154 -9.86 -8.01 14.08
CA VAL A 154 -9.21 -9.09 13.32
C VAL A 154 -9.68 -10.49 13.77
N CYS A 155 -9.38 -11.50 12.95
CA CYS A 155 -9.39 -12.91 13.32
C CYS A 155 -7.99 -13.38 13.68
N LEU A 156 -7.76 -13.70 14.96
CA LEU A 156 -6.52 -14.33 15.41
C LEU A 156 -6.44 -15.77 14.88
N HIS A 157 -5.27 -16.13 14.36
CA HIS A 157 -5.02 -17.46 13.80
C HIS A 157 -4.02 -18.25 14.65
N SER A 158 -2.79 -17.75 14.77
CA SER A 158 -1.71 -18.46 15.45
C SER A 158 -0.76 -17.56 16.23
N LEU A 159 -0.02 -18.14 17.15
CA LEU A 159 1.08 -17.51 17.87
C LEU A 159 2.13 -18.55 18.22
N VAL A 160 3.41 -18.19 18.15
CA VAL A 160 4.50 -18.97 18.75
C VAL A 160 4.95 -18.27 20.02
N MET A 161 5.13 -19.06 21.08
CA MET A 161 5.71 -18.61 22.32
C MET A 161 6.93 -19.46 22.68
N ILE A 162 7.96 -18.79 23.19
CA ILE A 162 9.23 -19.37 23.62
C ILE A 162 9.38 -19.15 25.12
N ASP A 163 9.87 -20.19 25.77
CA ASP A 163 10.23 -20.23 27.19
C ASP A 163 9.09 -19.93 28.16
N ILE A 164 8.16 -20.88 28.29
CA ILE A 164 7.16 -20.83 29.36
C ILE A 164 7.50 -21.91 30.37
N ASP A 165 7.99 -21.51 31.53
CA ASP A 165 8.67 -22.40 32.44
C ASP A 165 7.73 -23.27 33.29
N ASP A 166 8.28 -24.28 33.98
CA ASP A 166 7.49 -25.25 34.76
C ASP A 166 6.80 -24.57 35.97
N GLY A 167 5.50 -24.30 35.85
CA GLY A 167 4.70 -23.60 36.87
C GLY A 167 4.47 -22.12 36.57
N GLU A 168 4.93 -21.66 35.42
CA GLU A 168 4.51 -20.43 34.75
C GLU A 168 3.38 -20.73 33.78
N HIS A 169 2.72 -19.67 33.35
CA HIS A 169 1.62 -19.71 32.39
C HIS A 169 1.45 -18.35 31.73
N VAL A 170 0.76 -18.35 30.58
CA VAL A 170 0.32 -17.15 29.89
C VAL A 170 -1.20 -17.07 29.95
N GLU A 171 -1.71 -15.94 30.45
CA GLU A 171 -3.14 -15.62 30.46
C GLU A 171 -3.46 -14.74 29.24
N PHE A 172 -4.37 -15.20 28.38
CA PHE A 172 -4.85 -14.42 27.24
C PHE A 172 -6.13 -13.68 27.63
N THR A 173 -6.30 -12.47 27.10
CA THR A 173 -7.54 -11.70 27.21
C THR A 173 -7.81 -11.02 25.88
N LEU A 174 -8.98 -11.30 25.30
CA LEU A 174 -9.42 -10.69 24.05
C LEU A 174 -10.44 -9.59 24.34
N THR A 175 -10.37 -8.51 23.57
CA THR A 175 -11.39 -7.45 23.62
C THR A 175 -12.10 -7.41 22.29
N HIS A 176 -13.43 -7.55 22.33
CA HIS A 176 -14.31 -7.47 21.17
C HIS A 176 -15.10 -6.16 21.23
N ALA A 177 -15.05 -5.34 20.18
CA ALA A 177 -15.78 -4.06 20.09
C ALA A 177 -15.63 -3.17 21.35
N GLY A 178 -14.42 -3.11 21.94
CA GLY A 178 -14.13 -2.34 23.15
C GLY A 178 -14.76 -2.90 24.44
N VAL A 179 -15.39 -4.07 24.40
CA VAL A 179 -15.84 -4.83 25.57
C VAL A 179 -14.78 -5.85 25.91
N LEU A 180 -14.18 -5.70 27.10
CA LEU A 180 -13.30 -6.71 27.67
C LEU A 180 -14.16 -7.94 28.00
N GLU A 181 -14.12 -8.93 27.12
CA GLU A 181 -14.65 -10.26 27.34
C GLU A 181 -13.46 -11.10 27.82
N PRO A 182 -13.30 -11.38 29.12
CA PRO A 182 -12.23 -12.26 29.58
C PRO A 182 -12.47 -13.68 29.04
N SER A 183 -11.99 -13.94 27.84
CA SER A 183 -11.69 -15.28 27.33
C SER A 183 -10.39 -15.73 27.97
N ASP A 184 -10.47 -16.07 29.26
CA ASP A 184 -9.34 -16.60 30.03
C ASP A 184 -9.04 -18.02 29.54
N PHE A 185 -8.37 -18.16 28.39
CA PHE A 185 -7.66 -19.40 28.11
C PHE A 185 -6.21 -19.23 28.55
N VAL A 186 -5.70 -20.28 29.18
CA VAL A 186 -4.39 -20.28 29.85
C VAL A 186 -3.55 -21.34 29.19
N ILE A 187 -2.36 -20.96 28.75
CA ILE A 187 -1.35 -21.89 28.28
C ILE A 187 -0.40 -22.15 29.44
N ASP A 188 -0.43 -23.38 29.95
CA ASP A 188 0.49 -23.85 30.98
C ASP A 188 1.91 -23.98 30.38
N GLY A 189 2.92 -23.66 31.18
CA GLY A 189 4.30 -23.82 30.77
C GLY A 189 4.68 -25.25 30.43
N GLN A 190 5.51 -25.39 29.40
CA GLN A 190 6.08 -26.67 28.99
C GLN A 190 7.55 -26.83 29.46
N GLY A 191 8.03 -25.84 30.22
CA GLY A 191 9.34 -25.77 30.83
C GLY A 191 10.34 -24.92 30.03
N ASP A 192 11.43 -24.62 30.70
CA ASP A 192 12.66 -23.98 30.24
C ASP A 192 13.03 -24.23 28.77
N ASN A 193 13.06 -23.14 28.00
CA ASN A 193 13.30 -23.00 26.56
C ASN A 193 12.32 -23.78 25.66
N SER A 194 11.11 -24.08 26.14
CA SER A 194 10.09 -24.74 25.33
C SER A 194 9.56 -23.83 24.22
N ARG A 195 9.24 -24.42 23.06
CA ARG A 195 8.45 -23.77 22.00
C ARG A 195 7.01 -24.27 22.07
N VAL A 196 6.06 -23.34 22.09
CA VAL A 196 4.62 -23.61 22.14
C VAL A 196 3.95 -22.89 20.99
N GLU A 197 3.26 -23.65 20.13
CA GLU A 197 2.35 -23.09 19.12
C GLU A 197 0.95 -23.01 19.72
N VAL A 198 0.34 -21.83 19.63
CA VAL A 198 -1.05 -21.58 19.96
C VAL A 198 -1.83 -21.45 18.66
N ASP A 199 -2.86 -22.26 18.50
CA ASP A 199 -3.81 -22.17 17.39
C ASP A 199 -5.12 -21.59 17.96
N PHE A 200 -5.32 -20.28 17.77
CA PHE A 200 -6.49 -19.58 18.31
C PHE A 200 -7.79 -20.11 17.68
N THR A 201 -7.75 -20.53 16.42
CA THR A 201 -8.92 -21.10 15.74
C THR A 201 -9.36 -22.40 16.41
N GLN A 202 -8.41 -23.23 16.86
CA GLN A 202 -8.69 -24.46 17.58
C GLN A 202 -9.15 -24.21 19.02
N GLU A 203 -8.52 -23.27 19.71
CA GLU A 203 -8.78 -23.02 21.14
C GLU A 203 -10.08 -22.21 21.37
N LEU A 204 -10.40 -21.28 20.47
CA LEU A 204 -11.49 -20.31 20.64
C LEU A 204 -12.60 -20.43 19.59
N GLY A 205 -12.32 -21.00 18.42
CA GLY A 205 -13.29 -21.06 17.33
C GLY A 205 -13.72 -19.66 16.87
N ALA A 206 -15.03 -19.39 16.89
CA ALA A 206 -15.57 -18.09 16.47
C ALA A 206 -15.14 -16.93 17.39
N ASP A 207 -14.78 -17.20 18.65
CA ASP A 207 -14.35 -16.17 19.60
C ASP A 207 -12.92 -15.65 19.29
N ALA A 208 -12.21 -16.28 18.34
CA ALA A 208 -10.92 -15.79 17.83
C ALA A 208 -11.07 -14.60 16.88
N CYS A 209 -12.27 -14.30 16.41
CA CYS A 209 -12.59 -13.22 15.48
C CYS A 209 -13.21 -12.01 16.18
N GLU A 210 -13.32 -10.89 15.47
CA GLU A 210 -13.76 -9.58 15.97
C GLU A 210 -12.87 -9.03 17.12
N VAL A 211 -11.60 -9.44 17.15
CA VAL A 211 -10.66 -9.04 18.20
C VAL A 211 -10.09 -7.67 17.86
N SER A 212 -10.41 -6.68 18.70
CA SER A 212 -9.84 -5.33 18.64
C SER A 212 -8.58 -5.16 19.51
N GLU A 213 -8.39 -6.05 20.49
CA GLU A 213 -7.21 -6.05 21.36
C GLU A 213 -6.92 -7.46 21.86
N LEU A 214 -5.65 -7.86 21.79
CA LEU A 214 -5.10 -9.06 22.39
C LEU A 214 -4.15 -8.64 23.52
N THR A 215 -4.50 -8.99 24.75
CA THR A 215 -3.61 -8.84 25.91
C THR A 215 -3.10 -10.22 26.33
N MET A 216 -1.80 -10.31 26.59
CA MET A 216 -1.14 -11.53 27.07
C MET A 216 -0.36 -11.21 28.32
N ARG A 217 -0.61 -11.97 29.38
CA ARG A 217 0.07 -11.82 30.65
C ARG A 217 0.96 -13.02 30.91
N LEU A 218 2.26 -12.81 30.77
CA LEU A 218 3.29 -13.76 31.16
C LEU A 218 3.51 -13.68 32.67
N THR A 219 3.77 -14.83 33.29
CA THR A 219 4.04 -14.91 34.74
C THR A 219 5.51 -15.12 35.10
N GLY A 220 6.36 -15.26 34.08
CA GLY A 220 7.81 -15.32 34.12
C GLY A 220 8.41 -14.84 32.80
N SER A 221 9.61 -15.30 32.46
CA SER A 221 10.25 -14.99 31.17
C SER A 221 9.39 -15.47 29.99
N GLY A 222 9.60 -14.88 28.82
CA GLY A 222 9.06 -15.43 27.58
C GLY A 222 9.17 -14.51 26.37
N GLY A 223 9.35 -15.14 25.21
CA GLY A 223 9.38 -14.49 23.91
C GLY A 223 8.21 -14.90 23.02
N ILE A 224 7.88 -14.04 22.07
CA ILE A 224 6.74 -14.20 21.17
C ILE A 224 7.20 -14.08 19.73
N ASP A 225 6.62 -14.90 18.86
CA ASP A 225 6.91 -14.92 17.44
C ASP A 225 5.69 -15.40 16.63
N ASP A 226 5.72 -15.22 15.32
CA ASP A 226 4.72 -15.73 14.36
C ASP A 226 3.27 -15.43 14.79
N LEU A 227 2.97 -14.18 15.20
CA LEU A 227 1.58 -13.77 15.47
C LEU A 227 0.83 -13.66 14.15
N GLY A 228 0.03 -14.68 13.85
CA GLY A 228 -0.80 -14.76 12.66
C GLY A 228 -2.22 -14.25 12.94
N PHE A 229 -2.69 -13.33 12.11
CA PHE A 229 -4.08 -12.87 12.08
C PHE A 229 -4.51 -12.57 10.64
N CYS A 230 -5.82 -12.49 10.40
CA CYS A 230 -6.34 -11.96 9.15
C CYS A 230 -7.36 -10.87 9.46
N ASP A 231 -7.56 -9.96 8.52
CA ASP A 231 -8.65 -9.01 8.62
C ASP A 231 -9.97 -9.78 8.71
N ASN A 232 -10.85 -9.28 9.57
CA ASN A 232 -12.09 -9.96 9.94
C ASN A 232 -13.14 -9.94 8.80
N ALA A 233 -12.71 -9.58 7.60
CA ALA A 233 -13.45 -9.61 6.36
C ALA A 233 -13.71 -11.06 5.98
N CYS A 234 -14.75 -11.65 6.57
CA CYS A 234 -15.49 -12.73 5.92
C CYS A 234 -16.26 -12.20 4.69
N ASP A 235 -15.68 -11.26 3.93
CA ASP A 235 -16.25 -10.67 2.72
C ASP A 235 -15.79 -11.50 1.53
N ASP A 236 -16.29 -12.73 1.47
CA ASP A 236 -16.10 -13.59 0.31
C ASP A 236 -16.95 -13.17 -0.90
N ASP A 237 -17.74 -12.06 -0.87
CA ASP A 237 -18.59 -11.69 -2.03
C ASP A 237 -19.01 -10.21 -2.17
N GLU A 238 -18.49 -9.25 -1.41
CA GLU A 238 -18.72 -7.83 -1.74
C GLU A 238 -17.36 -7.13 -1.82
N PRO A 239 -17.06 -6.47 -2.95
CA PRO A 239 -15.78 -5.80 -3.10
C PRO A 239 -15.63 -4.83 -1.94
N SER A 240 -14.45 -4.84 -1.33
CA SER A 240 -13.86 -3.70 -0.61
C SER A 240 -14.66 -2.42 -0.88
N ASP A 241 -15.55 -2.05 0.05
CA ASP A 241 -16.51 -0.95 -0.16
C ASP A 241 -15.71 0.33 -0.35
N ALA A 242 -15.31 0.61 -1.60
CA ALA A 242 -14.57 1.79 -1.96
C ALA A 242 -15.34 3.00 -1.43
N CYS A 243 -14.63 4.06 -1.08
CA CYS A 243 -15.25 5.21 -0.45
C CYS A 243 -16.55 5.70 -1.15
N PRO A 244 -16.70 5.64 -2.50
CA PRO A 244 -17.94 6.03 -3.17
C PRO A 244 -19.14 5.16 -2.80
N LEU A 245 -18.94 3.86 -2.55
CA LEU A 245 -19.99 2.94 -2.11
C LEU A 245 -20.43 3.25 -0.68
N VAL A 246 -19.48 3.56 0.21
CA VAL A 246 -19.79 4.03 1.57
C VAL A 246 -20.57 5.35 1.53
N VAL A 247 -20.18 6.28 0.64
CA VAL A 247 -20.88 7.57 0.46
C VAL A 247 -22.28 7.38 -0.10
N GLU A 248 -22.47 6.49 -1.09
CA GLU A 248 -23.79 6.14 -1.63
C GLU A 248 -24.69 5.54 -0.55
N CYS A 249 -24.16 4.62 0.27
CA CYS A 249 -24.88 4.07 1.41
C CYS A 249 -25.31 5.17 2.40
N VAL A 250 -24.41 6.12 2.71
CA VAL A 250 -24.71 7.25 3.60
C VAL A 250 -25.75 8.19 3.00
N GLU A 251 -25.74 8.41 1.68
CA GLU A 251 -26.73 9.24 0.98
C GLU A 251 -28.15 8.67 1.12
N ASP A 252 -28.29 7.35 1.05
CA ASP A 252 -29.57 6.64 1.19
C ASP A 252 -30.10 6.60 2.64
N CYS A 253 -29.32 7.07 3.61
CA CYS A 253 -29.69 7.00 5.02
C CYS A 253 -30.62 8.14 5.50
N GLU A 254 -31.79 7.76 6.04
CA GLU A 254 -32.72 8.70 6.66
C GLU A 254 -32.34 9.11 8.11
N ASP A 255 -31.46 8.35 8.77
CA ASP A 255 -31.09 8.57 10.17
C ASP A 255 -29.65 8.13 10.52
N LEU A 256 -29.17 8.56 11.69
CA LEU A 256 -27.82 8.30 12.18
C LEU A 256 -27.52 6.81 12.44
N SER A 257 -28.54 5.98 12.66
CA SER A 257 -28.32 4.55 12.87
C SER A 257 -28.03 3.83 11.56
N CYS A 258 -28.64 4.28 10.46
CA CYS A 258 -28.30 3.84 9.11
C CYS A 258 -26.88 4.29 8.73
N VAL A 259 -26.52 5.56 8.96
CA VAL A 259 -25.16 6.07 8.67
C VAL A 259 -24.09 5.28 9.43
N SER A 260 -24.36 4.95 10.70
CA SER A 260 -23.43 4.13 11.49
C SER A 260 -23.32 2.70 10.97
N ALA A 261 -24.37 2.18 10.30
CA ALA A 261 -24.34 0.86 9.68
C ALA A 261 -23.47 0.86 8.42
N CYS A 262 -23.59 1.88 7.56
CA CYS A 262 -22.72 2.04 6.39
C CYS A 262 -21.23 2.11 6.76
N TYR A 263 -20.89 2.85 7.81
CA TYR A 263 -19.50 2.89 8.29
C TYR A 263 -19.03 1.62 8.98
N SER A 264 -19.94 0.72 9.37
CA SER A 264 -19.57 -0.55 9.99
C SER A 264 -19.41 -1.69 8.98
N THR A 265 -19.89 -1.52 7.75
CA THR A 265 -19.73 -2.50 6.67
C THR A 265 -18.48 -2.23 5.84
N GLY A 266 -18.11 -0.95 5.65
CA GLY A 266 -16.91 -0.61 4.90
C GLY A 266 -15.61 -0.93 5.64
N SER A 267 -14.54 -1.17 4.86
CA SER A 267 -13.19 -1.32 5.40
C SER A 267 -12.65 0.02 5.93
N VAL A 268 -11.66 -0.04 6.83
CA VAL A 268 -11.23 1.14 7.61
C VAL A 268 -10.78 2.31 6.73
N GLY A 269 -10.00 2.05 5.67
CA GLY A 269 -9.52 3.09 4.74
C GLY A 269 -10.68 3.84 4.06
N PRO A 270 -11.51 3.16 3.26
CA PRO A 270 -12.69 3.76 2.64
C PRO A 270 -13.67 4.43 3.61
N VAL A 271 -13.85 3.89 4.82
CA VAL A 271 -14.68 4.54 5.85
C VAL A 271 -14.07 5.85 6.33
N LEU A 272 -12.75 5.92 6.49
CA LEU A 272 -12.06 7.16 6.85
C LEU A 272 -12.21 8.22 5.76
N GLU A 273 -11.94 7.86 4.50
CA GLU A 273 -12.11 8.72 3.33
C GLU A 273 -13.56 9.20 3.18
N ALA A 274 -14.54 8.28 3.31
CA ALA A 274 -15.95 8.61 3.20
C ALA A 274 -16.40 9.55 4.32
N SER A 275 -15.92 9.30 5.54
CA SER A 275 -16.20 10.18 6.67
C SER A 275 -15.61 11.57 6.47
N ALA A 276 -14.40 11.69 5.88
CA ALA A 276 -13.78 12.96 5.57
C ALA A 276 -14.59 13.74 4.54
N LEU A 277 -15.00 13.09 3.44
CA LEU A 277 -15.84 13.69 2.41
C LEU A 277 -17.20 14.14 2.96
N VAL A 278 -17.92 13.25 3.65
CA VAL A 278 -19.25 13.56 4.22
C VAL A 278 -19.17 14.71 5.24
N ASN A 279 -18.11 14.77 6.05
CA ASN A 279 -17.88 15.87 6.96
C ASN A 279 -17.63 17.18 6.21
N CYS A 280 -16.81 17.17 5.16
CA CYS A 280 -16.59 18.36 4.33
C CYS A 280 -17.89 18.85 3.70
N ILE A 281 -18.67 17.95 3.07
CA ILE A 281 -19.97 18.27 2.44
C ILE A 281 -20.91 18.95 3.46
N THR A 282 -20.98 18.38 4.66
CA THR A 282 -21.78 18.92 5.76
C THR A 282 -21.31 20.31 6.20
N ASP A 283 -20.00 20.51 6.37
CA ASP A 283 -19.41 21.77 6.83
C ASP A 283 -19.49 22.87 5.76
N ALA A 284 -19.37 22.52 4.48
CA ALA A 284 -19.57 23.41 3.34
C ALA A 284 -21.06 23.76 3.13
N GLY A 285 -21.97 22.96 3.69
CA GLY A 285 -23.41 23.08 3.47
C GLY A 285 -23.81 22.71 2.04
N CYS A 286 -23.08 21.77 1.44
CA CYS A 286 -23.44 21.14 0.17
C CYS A 286 -24.48 20.05 0.41
N ASP A 287 -25.35 19.82 -0.58
CA ASP A 287 -26.13 18.58 -0.64
C ASP A 287 -25.24 17.48 -1.25
N LEU A 288 -25.42 16.21 -0.85
CA LEU A 288 -24.62 15.07 -1.35
C LEU A 288 -24.76 14.88 -2.87
N ASP A 289 -25.86 15.34 -3.47
CA ASP A 289 -26.12 15.30 -4.91
C ASP A 289 -25.67 16.58 -5.67
N ASP A 290 -25.15 17.61 -4.98
CA ASP A 290 -24.70 18.87 -5.59
C ASP A 290 -23.21 18.80 -5.98
N ALA A 291 -22.92 18.00 -7.01
CA ALA A 291 -21.55 17.81 -7.52
C ALA A 291 -20.76 19.13 -7.73
N PRO A 292 -21.33 20.22 -8.31
CA PRO A 292 -20.64 21.50 -8.40
C PRO A 292 -20.24 22.13 -7.05
N CYS A 293 -21.02 21.89 -5.99
CA CYS A 293 -20.70 22.36 -4.65
C CYS A 293 -19.57 21.53 -4.02
N ILE A 294 -19.67 20.19 -4.17
CA ILE A 294 -18.70 19.23 -3.68
C ILE A 294 -17.34 19.48 -4.34
N GLU A 295 -17.30 19.57 -5.67
CA GLU A 295 -16.07 19.87 -6.42
C GLU A 295 -15.43 21.20 -5.99
N ALA A 296 -16.25 22.24 -5.77
CA ALA A 296 -15.76 23.57 -5.40
C ALA A 296 -15.31 23.70 -3.94
N SER A 297 -15.82 22.86 -3.04
CA SER A 297 -15.64 23.03 -1.58
C SER A 297 -14.92 21.87 -0.90
N CYS A 298 -14.97 20.69 -1.51
CA CYS A 298 -14.52 19.39 -0.99
C CYS A 298 -13.78 18.58 -2.08
N GLY A 299 -13.19 19.26 -3.07
CA GLY A 299 -12.56 18.59 -4.21
C GLY A 299 -11.43 17.64 -3.81
N VAL A 300 -10.70 17.95 -2.73
CA VAL A 300 -9.61 17.09 -2.23
C VAL A 300 -10.19 15.82 -1.62
N GLU A 301 -11.12 15.95 -0.67
CA GLU A 301 -11.75 14.80 -0.01
C GLU A 301 -12.57 13.96 -1.01
N ALA A 302 -13.19 14.59 -2.00
CA ALA A 302 -13.91 13.90 -3.06
C ALA A 302 -12.97 13.15 -3.98
N TYR A 303 -11.79 13.70 -4.25
CA TYR A 303 -10.77 13.04 -5.07
C TYR A 303 -10.20 11.81 -4.36
N GLU A 304 -9.76 11.97 -3.11
CA GLU A 304 -9.27 10.85 -2.26
C GLU A 304 -10.33 9.75 -2.14
N CYS A 305 -11.60 10.13 -2.03
CA CYS A 305 -12.69 9.16 -1.98
C CYS A 305 -12.97 8.44 -3.31
N MET A 306 -12.90 9.14 -4.45
CA MET A 306 -13.33 8.59 -5.73
C MET A 306 -12.23 7.80 -6.47
N HIS A 307 -11.00 7.86 -5.97
CA HIS A 307 -9.83 7.32 -6.64
C HIS A 307 -8.88 6.66 -5.63
N GLY A 308 -8.56 5.39 -5.87
CA GLY A 308 -7.51 4.71 -5.14
C GLY A 308 -6.15 4.79 -5.84
N PRO A 309 -5.13 4.13 -5.27
CA PRO A 309 -3.75 4.19 -5.76
C PRO A 309 -3.47 3.27 -6.95
N MET A 310 -4.42 2.40 -7.33
CA MET A 310 -4.19 1.34 -8.31
C MET A 310 -3.83 1.92 -9.68
N THR A 311 -2.67 1.52 -10.19
CA THR A 311 -2.13 1.93 -11.48
C THR A 311 -2.95 1.36 -12.63
N CYS A 312 -2.76 1.83 -13.87
CA CYS A 312 -3.48 1.22 -15.00
C CYS A 312 -3.11 -0.26 -15.19
N ALA A 313 -1.87 -0.64 -14.91
CA ALA A 313 -1.41 -2.02 -15.01
C ALA A 313 -2.13 -2.92 -14.00
N GLU A 314 -2.24 -2.47 -12.76
CA GLU A 314 -2.95 -3.19 -11.69
C GLU A 314 -4.45 -3.20 -11.95
N LEU A 315 -5.03 -2.08 -12.40
CA LEU A 315 -6.43 -1.97 -12.80
C LEU A 315 -6.76 -2.96 -13.92
N ALA A 316 -5.89 -3.10 -14.92
CA ALA A 316 -6.07 -4.07 -16.00
C ALA A 316 -6.10 -5.52 -15.47
N VAL A 317 -5.23 -5.85 -14.51
CA VAL A 317 -5.21 -7.17 -13.86
C VAL A 317 -6.48 -7.38 -13.03
N CYS A 318 -6.88 -6.39 -12.24
CA CYS A 318 -8.10 -6.43 -11.43
C CYS A 318 -9.34 -6.70 -12.31
N VAL A 319 -9.51 -5.92 -13.38
CA VAL A 319 -10.62 -6.07 -14.33
C VAL A 319 -10.60 -7.43 -15.06
N GLU A 320 -9.42 -7.98 -15.35
CA GLU A 320 -9.29 -9.32 -15.93
C GLU A 320 -9.75 -10.40 -14.93
N LEU A 321 -9.37 -10.28 -13.65
CA LEU A 321 -9.78 -11.20 -12.58
C LEU A 321 -11.29 -11.20 -12.34
N CYS A 322 -11.95 -10.06 -12.53
CA CYS A 322 -13.41 -9.94 -12.44
C CYS A 322 -14.17 -10.78 -13.48
N GLY A 323 -13.52 -11.25 -14.55
CA GLY A 323 -14.16 -12.18 -15.50
C GLY A 323 -15.41 -11.64 -16.21
N GLY A 324 -15.62 -10.32 -16.22
CA GLY A 324 -16.79 -9.66 -16.80
C GLY A 324 -17.91 -9.31 -15.81
N ASP A 325 -17.69 -9.50 -14.51
CA ASP A 325 -18.59 -9.01 -13.46
C ASP A 325 -18.57 -7.47 -13.39
N GLU A 326 -19.74 -6.83 -13.54
CA GLU A 326 -19.84 -5.36 -13.62
C GLU A 326 -19.55 -4.67 -12.28
N ASP A 327 -19.92 -5.30 -11.16
CA ASP A 327 -19.77 -4.71 -9.82
C ASP A 327 -18.31 -4.82 -9.35
N CYS A 328 -17.66 -5.96 -9.60
CA CYS A 328 -16.22 -6.14 -9.40
C CYS A 328 -15.40 -5.14 -10.24
N GLN A 329 -15.76 -4.96 -11.52
CA GLN A 329 -15.05 -4.00 -12.39
C GLN A 329 -15.23 -2.54 -11.93
N ALA A 330 -16.42 -2.19 -11.40
CA ALA A 330 -16.65 -0.88 -10.81
C ALA A 330 -15.77 -0.67 -9.57
N SER A 331 -15.64 -1.68 -8.71
CA SER A 331 -14.72 -1.60 -7.56
C SER A 331 -13.27 -1.40 -7.99
N CYS A 332 -12.76 -2.21 -8.93
CA CYS A 332 -11.42 -2.03 -9.47
C CYS A 332 -11.20 -0.58 -9.97
N ALA A 333 -12.20 -0.01 -10.64
CA ALA A 333 -12.12 1.37 -11.12
C ALA A 333 -12.04 2.37 -9.96
N TYR A 334 -12.83 2.20 -8.89
CA TYR A 334 -12.76 3.07 -7.72
C TYR A 334 -11.43 2.97 -6.97
N GLU A 335 -10.83 1.78 -6.92
CA GLU A 335 -9.50 1.58 -6.33
C GLU A 335 -8.36 2.12 -7.20
N SER A 336 -8.66 2.58 -8.41
CA SER A 336 -7.65 3.07 -9.36
C SER A 336 -7.57 4.58 -9.47
N THR A 337 -6.42 5.03 -9.96
CA THR A 337 -6.18 6.46 -10.18
C THR A 337 -7.10 7.01 -11.26
N SER A 338 -7.41 8.30 -11.17
CA SER A 338 -8.20 9.02 -12.19
C SER A 338 -7.60 8.96 -13.62
N LEU A 339 -6.29 8.68 -13.76
CA LEU A 339 -5.63 8.46 -15.05
C LEU A 339 -5.61 6.99 -15.48
N ALA A 340 -5.56 6.05 -14.53
CA ALA A 340 -5.62 4.63 -14.83
C ALA A 340 -6.90 4.26 -15.59
N GLN A 341 -8.06 4.81 -15.17
CA GLN A 341 -9.35 4.54 -15.79
C GLN A 341 -9.39 4.89 -17.30
N PRO A 342 -9.12 6.13 -17.75
CA PRO A 342 -9.14 6.47 -19.18
C PRO A 342 -8.04 5.77 -19.99
N GLN A 343 -6.91 5.42 -19.36
CA GLN A 343 -5.86 4.64 -20.03
C GLN A 343 -6.31 3.19 -20.29
N LEU A 344 -6.96 2.56 -19.32
CA LEU A 344 -7.54 1.23 -19.51
C LEU A 344 -8.67 1.27 -20.54
N GLU A 345 -9.55 2.28 -20.49
CA GLU A 345 -10.59 2.46 -21.52
C GLU A 345 -10.00 2.58 -22.93
N ALA A 346 -8.91 3.34 -23.09
CA ALA A 346 -8.22 3.47 -24.37
C ALA A 346 -7.62 2.13 -24.83
N LEU A 347 -6.99 1.37 -23.92
CA LEU A 347 -6.46 0.04 -24.19
C LEU A 347 -7.56 -0.94 -24.59
N GLN A 348 -8.68 -0.97 -23.86
CA GLN A 348 -9.84 -1.82 -24.16
C GLN A 348 -10.50 -1.45 -25.50
N ALA A 349 -10.60 -0.15 -25.80
CA ALA A 349 -11.11 0.32 -27.08
C ALA A 349 -10.21 -0.15 -28.24
N CYS A 350 -8.89 -0.02 -28.10
CA CYS A 350 -7.94 -0.52 -29.09
C CYS A 350 -8.02 -2.04 -29.24
N ALA A 351 -8.10 -2.77 -28.12
CA ALA A 351 -8.23 -4.22 -28.11
C ALA A 351 -9.50 -4.68 -28.86
N SER A 352 -10.62 -4.01 -28.61
CA SER A 352 -11.91 -4.26 -29.26
C SER A 352 -11.87 -3.95 -30.77
N ASP A 353 -11.28 -2.80 -31.16
CA ASP A 353 -11.18 -2.38 -32.56
C ASP A 353 -10.28 -3.32 -33.40
N ASN A 354 -9.33 -4.01 -32.77
CA ASN A 354 -8.41 -4.94 -33.41
C ASN A 354 -8.73 -6.43 -33.16
N ASP A 355 -9.86 -6.75 -32.52
CA ASP A 355 -10.25 -8.12 -32.13
C ASP A 355 -9.15 -8.86 -31.32
N CYS A 356 -8.43 -8.15 -30.45
CA CYS A 356 -7.37 -8.74 -29.63
C CYS A 356 -7.92 -9.61 -28.50
N GLN A 357 -7.37 -10.83 -28.35
CA GLN A 357 -7.75 -11.81 -27.32
C GLN A 357 -6.58 -12.23 -26.42
N ASP A 358 -5.37 -11.77 -26.73
CA ASP A 358 -4.17 -12.10 -25.98
C ASP A 358 -3.19 -10.92 -25.97
N GLN A 359 -2.24 -10.98 -25.05
CA GLN A 359 -1.21 -9.96 -24.87
C GLN A 359 -0.34 -9.77 -26.12
N SER A 360 -0.06 -10.84 -26.88
CA SER A 360 0.72 -10.72 -28.12
C SER A 360 0.01 -9.88 -29.18
N CYS A 361 -1.32 -9.94 -29.26
CA CYS A 361 -2.11 -9.05 -30.11
C CYS A 361 -2.04 -7.60 -29.62
N LEU A 362 -2.17 -7.37 -28.31
CA LEU A 362 -2.08 -6.01 -27.73
C LEU A 362 -0.70 -5.39 -27.99
N GLU A 363 0.37 -6.15 -27.83
CA GLU A 363 1.74 -5.70 -28.14
C GLU A 363 1.93 -5.37 -29.64
N GLU A 364 1.25 -6.09 -30.54
CA GLU A 364 1.38 -5.87 -32.00
C GLU A 364 0.46 -4.75 -32.52
N GLN A 365 -0.76 -4.64 -32.00
CA GLN A 365 -1.82 -3.78 -32.54
C GLN A 365 -2.12 -2.55 -31.68
N CYS A 366 -1.83 -2.61 -30.38
CA CYS A 366 -2.11 -1.56 -29.39
C CYS A 366 -0.87 -1.16 -28.56
N PRO A 367 0.35 -1.03 -29.16
CA PRO A 367 1.57 -0.82 -28.37
C PRO A 367 1.54 0.50 -27.59
N ALA A 368 0.92 1.54 -28.14
CA ALA A 368 0.84 2.85 -27.49
C ALA A 368 -0.05 2.79 -26.24
N GLU A 369 -1.27 2.28 -26.36
CA GLU A 369 -2.22 2.15 -25.24
C GLU A 369 -1.72 1.15 -24.20
N LEU A 370 -1.15 0.02 -24.64
CA LEU A 370 -0.59 -0.99 -23.74
C LEU A 370 0.60 -0.41 -22.96
N TYR A 371 1.49 0.31 -23.63
CA TYR A 371 2.62 0.97 -22.97
C TYR A 371 2.15 2.04 -21.99
N THR A 372 1.18 2.87 -22.39
CA THR A 372 0.58 3.90 -21.53
C THR A 372 0.05 3.29 -20.24
N CYS A 373 -0.64 2.14 -20.35
CA CYS A 373 -1.22 1.45 -19.21
C CYS A 373 -0.18 0.68 -18.36
N THR A 374 0.86 0.11 -18.97
CA THR A 374 1.79 -0.82 -18.29
C THR A 374 3.12 -0.20 -17.87
N SER A 375 3.46 1.00 -18.34
CA SER A 375 4.78 1.61 -18.12
C SER A 375 4.96 2.29 -16.76
N GLY A 376 3.95 2.29 -15.88
CA GLY A 376 4.00 2.96 -14.57
C GLY A 376 4.05 4.49 -14.66
N LEU A 377 3.78 5.06 -15.84
CA LEU A 377 3.57 6.50 -16.03
C LEU A 377 2.10 6.90 -15.79
N SER A 378 1.25 5.97 -15.33
CA SER A 378 -0.17 6.20 -15.08
C SER A 378 -0.45 6.98 -13.81
N ASP A 379 0.55 7.19 -12.96
CA ASP A 379 0.31 7.63 -11.57
C ASP A 379 1.03 8.94 -11.26
N ASP A 380 2.02 9.30 -12.08
CA ASP A 380 2.73 10.58 -12.03
C ASP A 380 2.66 11.26 -13.39
N TYR A 381 1.68 12.15 -13.57
CA TYR A 381 1.89 13.27 -14.48
C TYR A 381 3.08 14.05 -13.93
N SER A 382 4.28 13.74 -14.41
CA SER A 382 5.46 14.55 -14.12
C SER A 382 5.09 16.01 -14.34
N CYS A 383 5.52 16.90 -13.45
CA CYS A 383 5.14 18.30 -13.51
C CYS A 383 5.27 18.91 -14.93
N PRO A 384 6.26 18.55 -15.80
CA PRO A 384 6.33 19.06 -17.17
C PRO A 384 5.11 18.74 -18.04
N LEU A 385 4.59 17.53 -17.95
CA LEU A 385 3.40 17.10 -18.70
C LEU A 385 2.14 17.76 -18.15
N ALA A 386 2.00 17.85 -16.82
CA ALA A 386 0.89 18.55 -16.20
C ALA A 386 0.90 20.04 -16.58
N ALA A 387 2.09 20.65 -16.59
CA ALA A 387 2.27 22.04 -16.98
C ALA A 387 1.94 22.30 -18.44
N ASP A 388 2.39 21.46 -19.38
CA ASP A 388 2.04 21.64 -20.79
C ASP A 388 0.53 21.53 -21.01
N CYS A 389 -0.12 20.59 -20.32
CA CYS A 389 -1.57 20.43 -20.34
C CYS A 389 -2.28 21.70 -19.81
N VAL A 390 -1.97 22.14 -18.59
CA VAL A 390 -2.57 23.34 -17.98
C VAL A 390 -2.33 24.60 -18.82
N LEU A 391 -1.11 24.82 -19.30
CA LEU A 391 -0.78 25.98 -20.13
C LEU A 391 -1.53 25.96 -21.46
N GLY A 392 -1.75 24.78 -22.04
CA GLY A 392 -2.55 24.57 -23.25
C GLY A 392 -4.03 24.92 -23.07
N CYS A 393 -4.55 24.89 -21.85
CA CYS A 393 -5.96 25.16 -21.54
C CYS A 393 -6.36 26.63 -21.65
N ASN A 394 -5.41 27.57 -21.74
CA ASN A 394 -5.69 29.02 -21.89
C ASN A 394 -6.63 29.60 -20.80
N ASN A 395 -6.51 29.17 -19.53
CA ASN A 395 -7.41 29.55 -18.43
C ASN A 395 -8.86 29.02 -18.58
N ASP A 396 -9.05 27.90 -19.27
CA ASP A 396 -10.32 27.16 -19.23
C ASP A 396 -10.33 26.21 -18.02
N PRO A 397 -11.09 26.51 -16.95
CA PRO A 397 -11.05 25.74 -15.71
C PRO A 397 -11.47 24.28 -15.90
N VAL A 398 -12.32 23.97 -16.89
CA VAL A 398 -12.71 22.58 -17.15
C VAL A 398 -11.56 21.80 -17.77
N CYS A 399 -10.75 22.45 -18.60
CA CYS A 399 -9.56 21.83 -19.17
C CYS A 399 -8.47 21.67 -18.10
N GLU A 400 -8.24 22.69 -17.27
CA GLU A 400 -7.20 22.68 -16.23
C GLU A 400 -7.41 21.58 -15.17
N ILE A 401 -8.66 21.32 -14.80
CA ILE A 401 -9.01 20.23 -13.87
C ILE A 401 -8.59 18.86 -14.44
N ASN A 402 -8.71 18.67 -15.76
CA ASN A 402 -8.27 17.43 -16.43
C ASN A 402 -6.74 17.35 -16.59
N CYS A 403 -6.00 18.39 -16.18
CA CYS A 403 -4.56 18.49 -16.30
C CYS A 403 -3.83 18.48 -14.95
N GLN A 404 -4.57 18.38 -13.82
CA GLN A 404 -3.94 18.38 -12.50
C GLN A 404 -3.12 17.08 -12.30
N PRO A 405 -1.90 17.19 -11.77
CA PRO A 405 -1.05 16.05 -11.50
C PRO A 405 -1.66 15.24 -10.36
N ILE A 406 -1.51 13.93 -10.49
CA ILE A 406 -2.15 12.96 -9.59
C ILE A 406 -1.36 12.83 -8.29
N ALA A 407 -0.04 13.00 -8.34
CA ALA A 407 0.81 13.04 -7.18
C ALA A 407 0.67 14.37 -6.40
N PRO A 408 0.26 14.35 -5.12
CA PRO A 408 0.23 15.52 -4.24
C PRO A 408 1.56 16.28 -4.15
N GLU A 409 2.68 15.58 -4.32
CA GLU A 409 4.03 16.14 -4.34
C GLU A 409 4.32 16.98 -5.59
N THR A 410 3.64 16.71 -6.70
CA THR A 410 3.82 17.41 -7.98
C THR A 410 2.96 18.68 -8.06
N GLN A 411 1.83 18.71 -7.36
CA GLN A 411 0.93 19.86 -7.30
C GLN A 411 1.61 21.19 -6.89
N PRO A 412 2.43 21.27 -5.81
CA PRO A 412 3.09 22.53 -5.44
C PRO A 412 4.11 22.99 -6.48
N GLU A 413 4.75 22.08 -7.21
CA GLU A 413 5.68 22.40 -8.29
C GLU A 413 4.94 22.99 -9.48
N LEU A 414 3.82 22.36 -9.87
CA LEU A 414 2.94 22.84 -10.92
C LEU A 414 2.32 24.19 -10.58
N ASP A 415 1.75 24.35 -9.39
CA ASP A 415 1.15 25.61 -8.93
C ASP A 415 2.15 26.76 -9.00
N SER A 416 3.40 26.50 -8.60
CA SER A 416 4.47 27.48 -8.71
C SER A 416 4.73 27.88 -10.17
N LEU A 417 4.76 26.91 -11.08
CA LEU A 417 4.99 27.16 -12.51
C LEU A 417 3.81 27.88 -13.18
N VAL A 418 2.58 27.47 -12.91
CA VAL A 418 1.35 28.10 -13.42
C VAL A 418 1.25 29.53 -12.92
N ALA A 419 1.49 29.78 -11.63
CA ALA A 419 1.49 31.14 -11.08
C ALA A 419 2.54 32.04 -11.75
N CYS A 420 3.72 31.51 -12.07
CA CYS A 420 4.72 32.26 -12.82
C CYS A 420 4.29 32.51 -14.28
N ALA A 421 3.68 31.51 -14.94
CA ALA A 421 3.18 31.65 -16.30
C ALA A 421 2.10 32.74 -16.40
N GLU A 422 1.14 32.74 -15.47
CA GLU A 422 0.12 33.78 -15.37
C GLU A 422 0.73 35.18 -15.16
N LEU A 423 1.71 35.29 -14.26
CA LEU A 423 2.38 36.57 -13.97
C LEU A 423 3.09 37.16 -15.20
N ASN A 424 3.60 36.30 -16.08
CA ASN A 424 4.33 36.68 -17.29
C ASN A 424 3.47 36.64 -18.57
N GLU A 425 2.17 36.37 -18.45
CA GLU A 425 1.25 36.19 -19.60
C GLU A 425 1.76 35.13 -20.59
N CYS A 426 2.32 34.03 -20.09
CA CYS A 426 2.79 32.91 -20.91
C CYS A 426 1.65 31.97 -21.30
N ASP A 427 1.60 31.59 -22.57
CA ASP A 427 0.58 30.72 -23.18
C ASP A 427 1.16 29.38 -23.68
N GLY A 428 2.37 29.03 -23.24
CA GLY A 428 2.99 27.75 -23.58
C GLY A 428 4.45 27.62 -23.14
N PHE A 429 5.00 26.44 -23.38
CA PHE A 429 6.32 25.99 -22.96
C PHE A 429 7.47 26.96 -23.28
N GLY A 430 7.53 27.46 -24.52
CA GLY A 430 8.61 28.35 -24.94
C GLY A 430 8.67 29.66 -24.15
N CYS A 431 7.53 30.19 -23.72
CA CYS A 431 7.47 31.38 -22.88
C CYS A 431 7.84 31.05 -21.43
N THR A 432 7.29 29.96 -20.88
CA THR A 432 7.53 29.60 -19.48
C THR A 432 8.99 29.19 -19.24
N ILE A 433 9.66 28.55 -20.20
CA ILE A 433 11.12 28.32 -20.10
C ILE A 433 11.91 29.64 -20.05
N GLU A 434 11.53 30.66 -20.82
CA GLU A 434 12.24 31.93 -20.86
C GLU A 434 12.02 32.76 -19.59
N PHE A 435 10.80 32.77 -19.06
CA PHE A 435 10.40 33.67 -17.97
C PHE A 435 10.23 33.00 -16.60
N CYS A 436 10.09 31.68 -16.54
CA CYS A 436 9.87 30.87 -15.34
C CYS A 436 10.89 29.73 -15.15
N PRO A 437 12.21 29.96 -15.35
CA PRO A 437 13.19 28.88 -15.32
C PRO A 437 13.44 28.29 -13.92
N GLN A 438 13.08 29.01 -12.84
CA GLN A 438 13.24 28.49 -11.48
C GLN A 438 12.13 27.50 -11.15
N GLU A 439 10.91 27.85 -11.52
CA GLU A 439 9.71 27.04 -11.36
C GLU A 439 9.81 25.78 -12.20
N TRP A 440 10.27 25.90 -13.45
CA TRP A 440 10.60 24.75 -14.28
C TRP A 440 11.70 23.86 -13.69
N GLY A 441 12.67 24.42 -12.97
CA GLY A 441 13.72 23.64 -12.29
C GLY A 441 13.24 22.88 -11.06
N MET A 442 12.08 23.23 -10.51
CA MET A 442 11.39 22.41 -9.51
C MET A 442 10.57 21.32 -10.22
N CYS A 443 9.91 21.70 -11.33
CA CYS A 443 9.03 20.87 -12.12
C CYS A 443 9.75 19.71 -12.86
N ALA A 444 10.94 19.94 -13.42
CA ALA A 444 11.73 18.89 -14.06
C ALA A 444 12.82 18.39 -13.11
N SER A 445 12.59 17.20 -12.53
CA SER A 445 13.43 16.59 -11.50
C SER A 445 14.37 15.50 -12.03
N GLY A 446 14.32 15.19 -13.32
CA GLY A 446 15.14 14.16 -13.94
C GLY A 446 16.64 14.45 -13.90
N ASP A 447 17.46 13.40 -13.95
CA ASP A 447 18.93 13.45 -13.86
C ASP A 447 19.65 13.21 -15.19
N GLN A 448 18.92 12.90 -16.28
CA GLN A 448 19.50 12.67 -17.60
C GLN A 448 20.13 13.94 -18.17
N THR A 449 21.30 13.75 -18.76
CA THR A 449 21.98 14.75 -19.58
C THR A 449 21.32 14.86 -20.95
N CYS A 450 21.59 15.96 -21.68
CA CYS A 450 21.02 16.17 -23.01
C CYS A 450 21.37 15.05 -23.99
N VAL A 451 22.55 14.42 -23.83
CA VAL A 451 22.98 13.27 -24.65
C VAL A 451 22.17 12.01 -24.33
N GLU A 452 21.89 11.76 -23.05
CA GLU A 452 21.07 10.63 -22.61
C GLU A 452 19.63 10.80 -23.09
N SER A 453 19.07 12.00 -22.97
CA SER A 453 17.73 12.32 -23.46
C SER A 453 17.63 12.26 -24.98
N LEU A 454 18.65 12.72 -25.73
CA LEU A 454 18.69 12.56 -27.18
C LEU A 454 18.75 11.09 -27.61
N ALA A 455 19.56 10.27 -26.91
CA ALA A 455 19.63 8.83 -27.17
C ALA A 455 18.30 8.14 -26.86
N CYS A 456 17.64 8.56 -25.78
CA CYS A 456 16.30 8.13 -25.41
C CYS A 456 15.29 8.49 -26.52
N LEU A 457 15.24 9.75 -26.97
CA LEU A 457 14.35 10.20 -28.05
C LEU A 457 14.57 9.43 -29.36
N GLN A 458 15.83 9.15 -29.71
CA GLN A 458 16.15 8.35 -30.90
C GLN A 458 15.66 6.90 -30.78
N SER A 459 15.61 6.35 -29.56
CA SER A 459 15.05 5.02 -29.31
C SER A 459 13.52 5.00 -29.29
N CYS A 460 12.90 6.16 -29.02
CA CYS A 460 11.46 6.38 -28.93
C CYS A 460 10.81 6.89 -30.23
N TYR A 461 11.51 6.85 -31.36
CA TYR A 461 11.07 7.49 -32.60
C TYR A 461 9.64 7.06 -33.02
N ASP A 462 8.76 8.06 -33.24
CA ASP A 462 7.32 7.91 -33.56
C ASP A 462 6.44 7.38 -32.39
N GLU A 463 6.94 7.41 -31.15
CA GLU A 463 6.20 7.03 -29.92
C GLU A 463 6.06 8.24 -28.98
N PRO A 464 5.02 9.10 -29.12
CA PRO A 464 4.93 10.41 -28.45
C PRO A 464 5.09 10.40 -26.93
N LEU A 465 4.63 9.34 -26.26
CA LEU A 465 4.74 9.20 -24.79
C LEU A 465 6.13 8.76 -24.35
N CYS A 466 6.78 7.88 -25.11
CA CYS A 466 8.18 7.51 -24.91
C CYS A 466 9.06 8.76 -25.09
N GLU A 467 8.77 9.56 -26.13
CA GLU A 467 9.44 10.84 -26.36
C GLU A 467 9.25 11.80 -25.19
N ALA A 468 8.02 11.95 -24.67
CA ALA A 468 7.74 12.77 -23.51
C ALA A 468 8.50 12.32 -22.25
N ASN A 469 8.60 11.01 -21.99
CA ASN A 469 9.35 10.48 -20.85
C ASN A 469 10.86 10.82 -20.95
N CYS A 470 11.42 10.77 -22.15
CA CYS A 470 12.80 11.20 -22.37
C CYS A 470 13.03 12.68 -22.03
N PHE A 471 12.03 13.54 -22.25
CA PHE A 471 12.08 14.93 -21.81
C PHE A 471 11.95 15.04 -20.28
N ASN A 472 11.05 14.28 -19.66
CA ASN A 472 10.81 14.37 -18.21
C ASN A 472 12.00 13.91 -17.36
N GLN A 473 12.80 12.98 -17.89
CA GLN A 473 14.01 12.53 -17.22
C GLN A 473 15.21 13.46 -17.42
N ALA A 474 15.12 14.49 -18.27
CA ALA A 474 16.21 15.41 -18.53
C ALA A 474 16.34 16.48 -17.44
N GLN A 475 17.58 16.85 -17.10
CA GLN A 475 17.82 18.03 -16.26
C GLN A 475 17.39 19.30 -16.99
N MET A 476 16.94 20.32 -16.25
CA MET A 476 16.48 21.59 -16.85
C MET A 476 17.47 22.27 -17.81
N PRO A 477 18.78 22.40 -17.48
CA PRO A 477 19.75 22.96 -18.41
C PRO A 477 19.85 22.14 -19.71
N ASP A 478 19.75 20.82 -19.57
CA ASP A 478 19.83 19.86 -20.67
C ASP A 478 18.60 19.89 -21.57
N LEU A 479 17.39 20.08 -21.02
CA LEU A 479 16.16 20.30 -21.78
C LEU A 479 16.28 21.49 -22.73
N PHE A 480 16.87 22.59 -22.27
CA PHE A 480 17.09 23.77 -23.09
C PHE A 480 18.09 23.52 -24.22
N PHE A 481 19.15 22.74 -23.96
CA PHE A 481 20.12 22.37 -25.00
C PHE A 481 19.53 21.37 -25.99
N LEU A 482 18.69 20.46 -25.51
CA LEU A 482 17.98 19.49 -26.32
C LEU A 482 17.00 20.17 -27.26
N ASP A 483 16.20 21.13 -26.78
CA ASP A 483 15.29 21.92 -27.62
C ASP A 483 16.04 22.68 -28.72
N GLN A 484 17.17 23.32 -28.40
CA GLN A 484 17.99 23.99 -29.43
C GLN A 484 18.53 23.01 -30.48
N LEU A 485 18.93 21.81 -30.06
CA LEU A 485 19.39 20.77 -30.97
C LEU A 485 18.24 20.28 -31.87
N LEU A 486 17.09 19.95 -31.30
CA LEU A 486 15.90 19.48 -32.01
C LEU A 486 15.38 20.54 -33.00
N ALA A 487 15.34 21.81 -32.60
CA ALA A 487 15.00 22.92 -33.48
C ALA A 487 15.97 23.02 -34.67
N CYS A 488 17.27 22.80 -34.44
CA CYS A 488 18.25 22.75 -35.52
C CYS A 488 18.04 21.56 -36.46
N ILE A 489 17.78 20.37 -35.92
CA ILE A 489 17.50 19.14 -36.66
C ILE A 489 16.30 19.35 -37.57
N ALA A 490 15.20 19.91 -37.03
CA ALA A 490 13.98 20.19 -37.76
C ALA A 490 14.20 21.23 -38.90
N VAL A 491 14.95 22.30 -38.65
CA VAL A 491 15.23 23.34 -39.66
C VAL A 491 16.08 22.81 -40.81
N ASN A 492 17.02 21.90 -40.53
CA ASN A 492 17.92 21.35 -41.55
C ASN A 492 17.41 20.04 -42.17
N GLY A 493 16.35 19.44 -41.62
CA GLY A 493 15.79 18.17 -42.07
C GLY A 493 16.78 17.02 -41.90
N CYS A 494 17.45 16.95 -40.76
CA CYS A 494 18.42 15.89 -40.48
C CYS A 494 17.74 14.58 -40.06
N GLU A 495 18.02 13.51 -40.80
CA GLU A 495 17.48 12.16 -40.57
C GLU A 495 18.51 11.19 -39.95
N ASP A 496 19.80 11.57 -39.94
CA ASP A 496 20.90 10.73 -39.45
C ASP A 496 21.95 11.54 -38.69
N GLN A 497 22.78 10.82 -37.92
CA GLN A 497 23.83 11.40 -37.08
C GLN A 497 24.86 12.21 -37.90
N ASP A 498 25.20 11.76 -39.11
CA ASP A 498 26.15 12.49 -39.98
C ASP A 498 25.60 13.88 -40.32
N CYS A 499 24.30 14.00 -40.61
CA CYS A 499 23.66 15.30 -40.83
C CYS A 499 23.63 16.16 -39.57
N ILE A 500 23.30 15.58 -38.41
CA ILE A 500 23.26 16.31 -37.13
C ILE A 500 24.64 16.88 -36.83
N GLU A 501 25.70 16.10 -36.99
CA GLU A 501 27.08 16.57 -36.79
C GLU A 501 27.48 17.66 -37.80
N ASP A 502 27.10 17.51 -39.08
CA ASP A 502 27.48 18.45 -40.14
C ASP A 502 26.70 19.78 -40.11
N GLN A 503 25.40 19.75 -39.78
CA GLN A 503 24.50 20.92 -39.84
C GLN A 503 24.18 21.51 -38.47
N CYS A 504 24.23 20.69 -37.41
CA CYS A 504 23.86 21.05 -36.05
C CYS A 504 24.99 20.84 -35.03
N GLY A 505 26.23 20.66 -35.49
CA GLY A 505 27.38 20.37 -34.63
C GLY A 505 27.62 21.38 -33.51
N ASP A 506 27.31 22.67 -33.71
CA ASP A 506 27.41 23.68 -32.63
C ASP A 506 26.36 23.45 -31.52
N ALA A 507 25.12 23.09 -31.88
CA ALA A 507 24.06 22.76 -30.91
C ALA A 507 24.32 21.41 -30.24
N LEU A 508 24.80 20.42 -31.02
CA LEU A 508 25.19 19.11 -30.49
C LEU A 508 26.34 19.23 -29.49
N ALA A 509 27.37 20.04 -29.78
CA ALA A 509 28.49 20.24 -28.86
C ALA A 509 28.08 20.97 -27.56
N VAL A 510 27.01 21.77 -27.59
CA VAL A 510 26.43 22.37 -26.37
C VAL A 510 25.65 21.31 -25.59
N CYS A 511 24.85 20.49 -26.26
CA CYS A 511 24.17 19.33 -25.67
C CYS A 511 25.14 18.33 -25.02
N GLU A 512 26.29 18.06 -25.64
CA GLU A 512 27.33 17.16 -25.10
C GLU A 512 28.13 17.75 -23.92
N GLY A 513 28.11 19.07 -23.76
CA GLY A 513 28.91 19.78 -22.75
C GLY A 513 28.10 20.46 -21.65
N GLY A 514 26.77 20.24 -21.67
CA GLY A 514 25.76 20.79 -20.77
C GLY A 514 25.95 20.40 -19.32
#